data_AF-X1SLK2-F1
#
_entry.id   AF-X1SLK2-F1
#
_cell.length_a   1.000
_cell.length_b   1.000
_cell.length_c   1.000
_cell.angle_alpha   90.00
_cell.angle_beta   90.00
_cell.angle_gamma   90.00
#
_symmetry.space_group_name_H-M   'P 1'
#
loop_
_entity.id
_entity.type
_entity.pdbx_description
1 polymer ?
#
loop_
_entity_poly.entity_id
_entity_poly.type
_entity_poly.pdbx_seq_one_letter_code
_entity_poly.pdbx_strand_id
1 'polypeptide(L)'
;MAKEIAQSRRLEVVKLYFEGLAYDDIAKKTGVAKGSVAAIVEALRAGEFPQFEHVTDLVNELRELTVSLRKADITVTEAAPLFILLKKLIGLGVEPIHLESWVRMCRAVPEGEFSRSQIIQAAGKLAELEQEGLSYEQTLERLRTSSGELKRLEAELAELRSDKTKLHGRREELVQANHRLEAESTRLQGRLNAMAMKEKREEDRLQELGEQVKQCQDEMAQIETEKSKLGREPVSFRERRW
;
A
#
# COMPACT_ATOMS: atom_id res chain seq x y z
N MET A 1 69.94 19.68 53.02
CA MET A 1 69.54 20.55 51.89
C MET A 1 68.46 19.83 51.10
N ALA A 2 67.24 20.37 51.03
CA ALA A 2 66.17 19.75 50.26
C ALA A 2 66.54 19.85 48.77
N LYS A 3 66.60 18.71 48.08
CA LYS A 3 66.80 18.66 46.62
C LYS A 3 65.62 19.36 45.96
N GLU A 4 65.88 20.47 45.28
CA GLU A 4 64.88 21.18 44.50
C GLU A 4 64.31 20.24 43.43
N ILE A 5 62.99 20.09 43.39
CA ILE A 5 62.33 19.19 42.45
C ILE A 5 62.39 19.83 41.07
N ALA A 6 62.96 19.11 40.10
CA ALA A 6 63.03 19.56 38.71
C ALA A 6 61.64 19.95 38.18
N GLN A 7 61.58 21.04 37.40
CA GLN A 7 60.33 21.60 36.88
C GLN A 7 59.51 20.58 36.07
N SER A 8 60.15 19.70 35.31
CA SER A 8 59.49 18.60 34.58
C SER A 8 58.70 17.67 35.51
N ARG A 9 59.23 17.40 36.70
CA ARG A 9 58.59 16.53 37.69
C ARG A 9 57.47 17.23 38.44
N ARG A 10 57.58 18.55 38.65
CA ARG A 10 56.47 19.39 39.14
C ARG A 10 55.30 19.37 38.15
N LEU A 11 55.58 19.52 36.86
CA LEU A 11 54.59 19.44 35.78
C LEU A 11 53.92 18.06 35.70
N GLU A 12 54.68 16.99 35.89
CA GLU A 12 54.13 15.63 35.94
C GLU A 12 53.15 15.43 37.11
N VAL A 13 53.48 15.97 38.29
CA VAL A 13 52.56 15.98 39.45
C VAL A 13 51.27 16.72 39.12
N VAL A 14 51.36 17.90 38.48
CA VAL A 14 50.19 18.69 38.06
C VAL A 14 49.33 17.92 37.05
N LYS A 15 49.95 17.26 36.07
CA LYS A 15 49.23 16.41 35.11
C LYS A 15 48.43 15.31 35.81
N LEU A 16 49.08 14.55 36.68
CA LEU A 16 48.43 13.44 37.41
C LEU A 16 47.35 13.93 38.39
N TYR A 17 47.50 15.15 38.92
CA TYR A 17 46.48 15.80 39.74
C TYR A 17 45.22 16.09 38.91
N PHE A 18 45.38 16.67 37.72
CA PHE A 18 44.26 16.88 36.79
C PHE A 18 43.68 15.59 36.22
N GLU A 19 44.44 14.49 36.15
CA GLU A 19 43.90 13.16 35.86
C GLU A 19 43.04 12.59 37.00
N GLY A 20 42.91 13.30 38.13
CA GLY A 20 42.05 12.92 39.25
C GLY A 20 42.66 11.87 40.19
N LEU A 21 43.99 11.69 40.19
CA LEU A 21 44.65 10.75 41.10
C LEU A 21 44.69 11.28 42.55
N ALA A 22 44.69 10.35 43.51
CA ALA A 22 44.94 10.66 44.91
C ALA A 22 46.43 11.00 45.14
N TYR A 23 46.73 11.80 46.16
CA TYR A 23 48.10 12.28 46.40
C TYR A 23 49.08 11.14 46.65
N ASP A 24 48.62 10.06 47.29
CA ASP A 24 49.43 8.87 47.53
C ASP A 24 49.79 8.15 46.23
N ASP A 25 48.88 8.10 45.26
CA ASP A 25 49.12 7.47 43.97
C ASP A 25 50.05 8.32 43.10
N ILE A 26 49.90 9.65 43.16
CA ILE A 26 50.80 10.59 42.50
C ILE A 26 52.21 10.45 43.07
N ALA A 27 52.34 10.39 44.41
CA ALA A 27 53.62 10.21 45.08
C ALA A 27 54.30 8.90 44.66
N LYS A 28 53.55 7.79 44.59
CA LYS A 28 54.05 6.50 44.11
C LYS A 28 54.50 6.54 42.64
N LYS A 29 53.70 7.15 41.75
CA LYS A 29 54.02 7.23 40.31
C LYS A 29 55.21 8.12 40.01
N THR A 30 55.30 9.26 40.70
CA THR A 30 56.34 10.27 40.43
C THR A 30 57.57 10.08 41.29
N GLY A 31 57.55 9.22 42.32
CA GLY A 31 58.65 9.08 43.30
C GLY A 31 58.88 10.33 44.15
N VAL A 32 57.91 11.25 44.19
CA VAL A 32 57.94 12.48 44.98
C VAL A 32 57.24 12.23 46.32
N ALA A 33 57.75 12.79 47.42
CA ALA A 33 57.11 12.65 48.72
C ALA A 33 55.69 13.28 48.72
N LYS A 34 54.74 12.68 49.45
CA LYS A 34 53.35 13.16 49.54
C LYS A 34 53.25 14.64 49.94
N GLY A 35 54.06 15.09 50.90
CA GLY A 35 54.11 16.49 51.32
C GLY A 35 54.56 17.44 50.21
N SER A 36 55.47 16.99 49.35
CA SER A 36 55.90 17.75 48.18
C SER A 36 54.84 17.79 47.08
N VAL A 37 54.06 16.71 46.90
CA VAL A 37 52.87 16.71 46.03
C VAL A 37 51.87 17.76 46.51
N ALA A 38 51.57 17.81 47.82
CA ALA A 38 50.68 18.81 48.39
C ALA A 38 51.20 20.24 48.16
N ALA A 39 52.49 20.49 48.42
CA ALA A 39 53.10 21.80 48.17
C ALA A 39 53.05 22.22 46.68
N ILE A 40 53.25 21.27 45.75
CA ILE A 40 53.14 21.53 44.31
C ILE A 40 51.71 21.92 43.92
N VAL A 41 50.69 21.28 44.50
CA VAL A 41 49.29 21.60 44.24
C VAL A 41 48.91 22.97 44.84
N GLU A 42 49.40 23.30 46.03
CA GLU A 42 49.19 24.64 46.59
C GLU A 42 49.83 25.73 45.73
N ALA A 43 51.06 25.49 45.24
CA ALA A 43 51.71 26.37 44.28
C ALA A 43 50.92 26.51 42.96
N LEU A 44 50.28 25.44 42.49
CA LEU A 44 49.38 25.48 41.32
C LEU A 44 48.16 26.37 41.58
N ARG A 45 47.54 26.24 42.75
CA ARG A 45 46.39 27.06 43.17
C ARG A 45 46.77 28.54 43.35
N ALA A 46 47.98 28.80 43.83
CA ALA A 46 48.51 30.14 44.02
C ALA A 46 48.99 30.82 42.71
N GLY A 47 48.91 30.12 41.57
CA GLY A 47 49.33 30.69 40.27
C GLY A 47 50.84 30.72 40.06
N GLU A 48 51.63 29.97 40.84
CA GLU A 48 53.08 29.90 40.68
C GLU A 48 53.53 29.13 39.42
N PHE A 49 52.58 28.61 38.64
CA PHE A 49 52.82 27.97 37.35
C PHE A 49 52.31 28.89 36.24
N PRO A 50 53.20 29.63 35.54
CA PRO A 50 52.80 30.61 34.53
C PRO A 50 51.89 30.03 33.43
N GLN A 51 52.12 28.79 33.02
CA GLN A 51 51.28 28.11 32.03
C GLN A 51 49.84 27.82 32.48
N PHE A 52 49.51 28.02 33.75
CA PHE A 52 48.18 27.79 34.34
C PHE A 52 47.59 29.05 34.99
N GLU A 53 48.18 30.23 34.76
CA GLU A 53 47.74 31.50 35.36
C GLU A 53 46.24 31.77 35.15
N HIS A 54 45.69 31.40 34.00
CA HIS A 54 44.28 31.63 33.66
C HIS A 54 43.29 30.59 34.23
N VAL A 55 43.78 29.55 34.91
CA VAL A 55 42.93 28.45 35.41
C VAL A 55 43.04 28.25 36.93
N THR A 56 43.75 29.13 37.64
CA THR A 56 43.98 29.05 39.10
C THR A 56 42.68 28.87 39.89
N ASP A 57 41.65 29.63 39.53
CA ASP A 57 40.33 29.56 40.18
C ASP A 57 39.57 28.27 39.83
N LEU A 58 39.88 27.68 38.67
CA LEU A 58 39.24 26.47 38.15
C LEU A 58 39.96 25.18 38.57
N VAL A 59 41.13 25.26 39.22
CA VAL A 59 41.97 24.07 39.55
C VAL A 59 41.17 23.01 40.30
N ASN A 60 40.36 23.42 41.27
CA ASN A 60 39.56 22.49 42.07
C ASN A 60 38.35 21.99 41.29
N GLU A 61 37.65 22.86 40.56
CA GLU A 61 36.49 22.49 39.74
C GLU A 61 36.85 21.47 38.65
N LEU A 62 37.96 21.72 37.94
CA LEU A 62 38.48 20.82 36.91
C LEU A 62 38.84 19.46 37.52
N ARG A 63 39.47 19.45 38.71
CA ARG A 63 39.78 18.20 39.39
C ARG A 63 38.51 17.46 39.84
N GLU A 64 37.57 18.16 40.45
CA GLU A 64 36.30 17.56 40.91
C GLU A 64 35.52 16.97 39.74
N LEU A 65 35.50 17.66 38.60
CA LEU A 65 34.93 17.16 37.35
C LEU A 65 35.65 15.89 36.89
N THR A 66 36.98 15.88 36.79
CA THR A 66 37.71 14.69 36.34
C THR A 66 37.55 13.51 37.29
N VAL A 67 37.54 13.75 38.60
CA VAL A 67 37.27 12.70 39.60
C VAL A 67 35.86 12.13 39.42
N SER A 68 34.87 12.98 39.18
CA SER A 68 33.47 12.56 38.96
C SER A 68 33.33 11.76 37.66
N LEU A 69 33.95 12.22 36.58
CA LEU A 69 34.00 11.49 35.30
C LEU A 69 34.64 10.11 35.46
N ARG A 70 35.77 10.01 36.17
CA ARG A 70 36.42 8.72 36.45
C ARG A 70 35.55 7.78 37.29
N LYS A 71 34.84 8.30 38.30
CA LYS A 71 33.90 7.48 39.09
C LYS A 71 32.74 6.94 38.25
N ALA A 72 32.35 7.66 37.21
CA ALA A 72 31.32 7.26 36.26
C ALA A 72 31.87 6.38 35.11
N ASP A 73 33.19 6.13 35.07
CA ASP A 73 33.88 5.44 33.96
C ASP A 73 33.67 6.13 32.59
N ILE A 74 33.65 7.47 32.60
CA ILE A 74 33.45 8.31 31.40
C ILE A 74 34.72 9.12 31.13
N THR A 75 35.18 9.14 29.88
CA THR A 75 36.28 9.99 29.44
C THR A 75 35.83 11.42 29.16
N VAL A 76 36.75 12.39 29.19
CA VAL A 76 36.43 13.80 28.86
C VAL A 76 35.87 13.92 27.43
N THR A 77 36.38 13.12 26.50
CA THR A 77 35.90 13.05 25.12
C THR A 77 34.47 12.53 24.99
N GLU A 78 34.07 11.59 25.84
CA GLU A 78 32.69 11.09 25.90
C GLU A 78 31.75 12.04 26.63
N ALA A 79 32.26 12.81 27.59
CA ALA A 79 31.47 13.81 28.32
C ALA A 79 31.02 14.98 27.44
N ALA A 80 31.84 15.41 26.47
CA ALA A 80 31.53 16.52 25.58
C ALA A 80 30.17 16.39 24.85
N PRO A 81 29.86 15.29 24.13
CA PRO A 81 28.55 15.11 23.51
C PRO A 81 27.41 14.95 24.53
N LEU A 82 27.68 14.46 25.75
CA LEU A 82 26.66 14.36 26.80
C LEU A 82 26.17 15.75 27.26
N PHE A 83 27.04 16.77 27.28
CA PHE A 83 26.61 18.14 27.57
C PHE A 83 25.68 18.70 26.48
N ILE A 84 25.93 18.38 25.21
CA ILE A 84 25.06 18.78 24.10
C ILE A 84 23.69 18.11 24.25
N LEU A 85 23.67 16.81 24.56
CA LEU A 85 22.44 16.07 24.81
C LEU A 85 21.67 16.67 26.01
N LEU A 86 22.35 16.92 27.12
CA LEU A 86 21.75 17.52 28.32
C LEU A 86 21.14 18.89 28.01
N LYS A 87 21.85 19.75 27.26
CA LYS A 87 21.34 21.06 26.86
C LYS A 87 20.07 20.93 26.00
N LYS A 88 20.02 19.96 25.08
CA LYS A 88 18.82 19.68 24.27
C LYS A 88 17.67 19.20 25.15
N LEU A 89 17.91 18.31 26.11
CA LEU A 89 16.90 17.82 27.03
C LEU A 89 16.34 18.93 27.93
N ILE A 90 17.19 19.80 28.46
CA ILE A 90 16.76 20.98 29.21
C ILE A 90 15.92 21.91 28.31
N GLY A 91 16.32 22.09 27.04
CA GLY A 91 15.54 22.84 26.06
C GLY A 91 14.15 22.26 25.77
N LEU A 92 13.96 20.96 26.03
CA LEU A 92 12.65 20.27 25.97
C LEU A 92 11.90 20.31 27.32
N GLY A 93 12.40 21.05 28.31
CA GLY A 93 11.81 21.14 29.65
C GLY A 93 12.16 19.97 30.58
N VAL A 94 13.09 19.10 30.19
CA VAL A 94 13.53 17.97 31.03
C VAL A 94 14.67 18.42 31.94
N GLU A 95 14.34 18.68 33.21
CA GLU A 95 15.34 18.99 34.23
C GLU A 95 16.14 17.74 34.66
N PRO A 96 17.42 17.87 35.07
CA PRO A 96 18.25 16.74 35.47
C PRO A 96 17.62 15.86 36.57
N ILE A 97 16.89 16.47 37.52
CA ILE A 97 16.19 15.76 38.60
C ILE A 97 15.04 14.87 38.10
N HIS A 98 14.52 15.14 36.89
CA HIS A 98 13.41 14.44 36.29
C HIS A 98 13.84 13.42 35.23
N LEU A 99 15.14 13.34 34.94
CA LEU A 99 15.68 12.47 33.89
C LEU A 99 15.27 11.00 34.10
N GLU A 100 15.36 10.50 35.34
CA GLU A 100 14.99 9.11 35.67
C GLU A 100 13.49 8.86 35.47
N SER A 101 12.65 9.80 35.87
CA SER A 101 11.20 9.74 35.65
C SER A 101 10.87 9.76 34.16
N TRP A 102 11.58 10.56 33.38
CA TRP A 102 11.42 10.64 31.93
C TRP A 102 11.83 9.33 31.24
N VAL A 103 12.98 8.77 31.61
CA VAL A 103 13.44 7.45 31.13
C VAL A 103 12.43 6.37 31.51
N ARG A 104 11.89 6.40 32.74
CA ARG A 104 10.86 5.45 33.18
C ARG A 104 9.59 5.57 32.34
N MET A 105 9.13 6.79 32.05
CA MET A 105 8.00 7.03 31.15
C MET A 105 8.26 6.46 29.76
N CYS A 106 9.43 6.72 29.16
CA CYS A 106 9.80 6.17 27.85
C CYS A 106 9.88 4.64 27.86
N ARG A 107 10.31 4.02 28.97
CA ARG A 107 10.35 2.56 29.14
C ARG A 107 8.96 1.95 29.35
N ALA A 108 8.06 2.69 30.01
CA ALA A 108 6.70 2.27 30.30
C ALA A 108 5.78 2.30 29.07
N VAL A 109 6.21 2.93 27.96
CA VAL A 109 5.50 2.78 26.70
C VAL A 109 5.53 1.30 26.30
N PRO A 110 4.37 0.64 26.20
CA PRO A 110 4.31 -0.80 25.94
C PRO A 110 5.00 -1.13 24.63
N GLU A 111 5.88 -2.14 24.64
CA GLU A 111 6.29 -2.84 23.41
C GLU A 111 5.11 -3.70 22.94
N GLY A 112 4.05 -3.03 22.47
CA GLY A 112 2.93 -3.66 21.79
C GLY A 112 3.24 -3.82 20.30
N GLU A 113 2.35 -3.33 19.44
CA GLU A 113 2.53 -3.32 17.98
C GLU A 113 3.69 -2.45 17.49
N PHE A 114 4.24 -1.56 18.33
CA PHE A 114 5.29 -0.61 17.94
C PHE A 114 6.52 -0.71 18.86
N SER A 115 7.71 -0.71 18.26
CA SER A 115 8.97 -0.58 18.98
C SER A 115 9.13 0.83 19.54
N ARG A 116 9.92 0.99 20.61
CA ARG A 116 10.27 2.30 21.18
C ARG A 116 10.91 3.23 20.12
N SER A 117 11.65 2.68 19.16
CA SER A 117 12.20 3.46 18.04
C SER A 117 11.14 3.95 17.07
N GLN A 118 10.08 3.15 16.81
CA GLN A 118 8.95 3.57 15.98
C GLN A 118 8.13 4.68 16.63
N ILE A 119 8.01 4.69 17.96
CA ILE A 119 7.33 5.77 18.69
C ILE A 119 8.11 7.08 18.58
N ILE A 120 9.44 7.04 18.74
CA ILE A 120 10.29 8.23 18.56
C ILE A 120 10.23 8.72 17.11
N GLN A 121 10.24 7.82 16.13
CA GLN A 121 10.08 8.18 14.72
C GLN A 121 8.71 8.75 14.41
N ALA A 122 7.64 8.22 15.01
CA ALA A 122 6.29 8.73 14.84
C ALA A 122 6.18 10.15 15.42
N ALA A 123 6.74 10.38 16.61
CA ALA A 123 6.80 11.72 17.21
C ALA A 123 7.62 12.70 16.35
N GLY A 124 8.74 12.24 15.76
CA GLY A 124 9.54 13.04 14.83
C GLY A 124 8.75 13.43 13.57
N LYS A 125 8.09 12.47 12.92
CA LYS A 125 7.21 12.73 11.76
C LYS A 125 6.04 13.65 12.10
N LEU A 126 5.48 13.52 13.30
CA LEU A 126 4.42 14.40 13.78
C LEU A 126 4.93 15.84 13.90
N ALA A 127 6.12 16.03 14.45
CA ALA A 127 6.75 17.34 14.56
C ALA A 127 7.13 17.94 13.20
N GLU A 128 7.55 17.11 12.24
CA GLU A 128 7.77 17.54 10.84
C GLU A 128 6.46 18.04 10.21
N LEU A 129 5.36 17.31 10.37
CA LEU A 129 4.04 17.72 9.88
C LEU A 129 3.54 19.02 10.54
N GLU A 130 3.85 19.22 11.83
CA GLU A 130 3.57 20.48 12.53
C GLU A 130 4.42 21.65 12.00
N GLN A 131 5.68 21.41 11.62
CA GLN A 131 6.51 22.42 10.96
C GLN A 131 6.01 22.78 9.55
N GLU A 132 5.37 21.83 8.86
CA GLU A 132 4.66 22.07 7.59
C GLU A 132 3.33 22.81 7.77
N GLY A 133 2.97 23.19 9.01
CA GLY A 133 1.82 24.03 9.33
C GLY A 133 0.53 23.25 9.58
N LEU A 134 0.59 21.92 9.69
CA LEU A 134 -0.56 21.09 10.04
C LEU A 134 -0.52 20.77 11.52
N SER A 135 -1.51 21.26 12.29
CA SER A 135 -1.58 20.89 13.70
C SER A 135 -1.85 19.39 13.85
N TYR A 136 -1.45 18.83 15.00
CA TYR A 136 -1.79 17.45 15.36
C TYR A 136 -3.29 17.13 15.17
N GLU A 137 -4.17 18.03 15.63
CA GLU A 137 -5.62 17.89 15.51
C GLU A 137 -6.08 17.86 14.06
N GLN A 138 -5.52 18.72 13.21
CA GLN A 138 -5.82 18.75 11.77
C GLN A 138 -5.36 17.47 11.07
N THR A 139 -4.21 16.93 11.48
CA THR A 139 -3.67 15.67 10.94
C THR A 139 -4.55 14.48 11.33
N LEU A 140 -5.00 14.42 12.58
CA LEU A 140 -5.95 13.42 13.03
C LEU A 140 -7.29 13.51 12.30
N GLU A 141 -7.80 14.72 12.11
CA GLU A 141 -9.07 14.93 11.42
C GLU A 141 -8.99 14.55 9.94
N ARG A 142 -7.87 14.87 9.27
CA ARG A 142 -7.59 14.39 7.90
C ARG A 142 -7.51 12.88 7.83
N LEU A 143 -6.85 12.24 8.79
CA LEU A 143 -6.75 10.77 8.84
C LEU A 143 -8.12 10.12 9.04
N ARG A 144 -8.95 10.68 9.93
CA ARG A 144 -10.33 10.21 10.13
C ARG A 144 -11.17 10.36 8.87
N THR A 145 -11.09 11.53 8.24
CA THR A 145 -11.82 11.82 7.01
C THR A 145 -11.40 10.88 5.88
N SER A 146 -10.10 10.73 5.64
CA SER A 146 -9.59 9.86 4.60
C SER A 146 -9.88 8.38 4.87
N SER A 147 -9.83 7.95 6.14
CA SER A 147 -10.24 6.60 6.53
C SER A 147 -11.73 6.37 6.29
N GLY A 148 -12.57 7.37 6.56
CA GLY A 148 -14.00 7.34 6.25
C GLY A 148 -14.26 7.25 4.74
N GLU A 149 -13.57 8.05 3.95
CA GLU A 149 -13.64 8.01 2.48
C GLU A 149 -13.18 6.67 1.92
N LEU A 150 -12.09 6.10 2.45
CA LEU A 150 -11.60 4.78 2.07
C LEU A 150 -12.67 3.70 2.31
N LYS A 151 -13.28 3.68 3.49
CA LYS A 151 -14.36 2.72 3.79
C LYS A 151 -15.56 2.89 2.87
N ARG A 152 -15.91 4.14 2.52
CA ARG A 152 -16.99 4.42 1.56
C ARG A 152 -16.65 3.90 0.18
N LEU A 153 -15.45 4.19 -0.33
CA LEU A 153 -14.97 3.72 -1.63
C LEU A 153 -14.85 2.19 -1.68
N GLU A 154 -14.45 1.54 -0.58
CA GLU A 154 -14.43 0.08 -0.47
C GLU A 154 -15.84 -0.51 -0.58
N ALA A 155 -16.84 0.10 0.05
CA ALA A 155 -18.23 -0.30 -0.07
C ALA A 155 -18.77 -0.10 -1.50
N GLU A 156 -18.52 1.06 -2.12
CA GLU A 156 -18.89 1.35 -3.50
C GLU A 156 -18.23 0.36 -4.49
N LEU A 157 -16.96 0.01 -4.28
CA LEU A 157 -16.26 -1.00 -5.06
C LEU A 157 -16.88 -2.40 -4.90
N ALA A 158 -17.33 -2.76 -3.71
CA ALA A 158 -18.01 -4.03 -3.48
C ALA A 158 -19.36 -4.08 -4.20
N GLU A 159 -20.15 -3.00 -4.16
CA GLU A 159 -21.41 -2.88 -4.90
C GLU A 159 -21.20 -2.96 -6.41
N LEU A 160 -20.25 -2.19 -6.95
CA LEU A 160 -19.91 -2.22 -8.38
C LEU A 160 -19.46 -3.60 -8.85
N ARG A 161 -18.71 -4.34 -8.01
CA ARG A 161 -18.33 -5.73 -8.31
C ARG A 161 -19.54 -6.66 -8.35
N SER A 162 -20.45 -6.52 -7.38
CA SER A 162 -21.73 -7.25 -7.38
C SER A 162 -22.52 -6.96 -8.66
N ASP A 163 -22.67 -5.69 -9.03
CA ASP A 163 -23.47 -5.33 -10.20
C ASP A 163 -22.82 -5.79 -11.51
N LYS A 164 -21.49 -5.75 -11.60
CA LYS A 164 -20.75 -6.38 -12.71
C LYS A 164 -21.07 -7.86 -12.84
N THR A 165 -21.12 -8.61 -11.74
CA THR A 165 -21.47 -10.05 -11.79
C THR A 165 -22.91 -10.28 -12.22
N LYS A 166 -23.87 -9.49 -11.75
CA LYS A 166 -25.28 -9.57 -12.17
C LYS A 166 -25.45 -9.26 -13.66
N LEU A 167 -24.81 -8.20 -14.14
CA LEU A 167 -24.82 -7.83 -15.56
C LEU A 167 -24.18 -8.90 -16.44
N HIS A 168 -23.13 -9.55 -15.96
CA HIS A 168 -22.51 -10.66 -16.67
C HIS A 168 -23.48 -11.85 -16.82
N GLY A 169 -24.13 -12.26 -15.73
CA GLY A 169 -25.17 -13.30 -15.78
C GLY A 169 -26.32 -12.94 -16.72
N ARG A 170 -26.80 -11.69 -16.67
CA ARG A 170 -27.86 -11.22 -17.58
C ARG A 170 -27.43 -11.24 -19.05
N ARG A 171 -26.17 -10.92 -19.33
CA ARG A 171 -25.60 -11.01 -20.68
C ARG A 171 -25.58 -12.46 -21.17
N GLU A 172 -25.19 -13.41 -20.33
CA GLU A 172 -25.18 -14.84 -20.68
C GLU A 172 -26.59 -15.36 -20.96
N GLU A 173 -27.58 -15.00 -20.13
CA GLU A 173 -28.99 -15.33 -20.37
C GLU A 173 -29.49 -14.83 -21.73
N LEU A 174 -29.17 -13.56 -22.06
CA LEU A 174 -29.56 -12.97 -23.33
C LEU A 174 -28.88 -13.64 -24.52
N VAL A 175 -27.59 -14.01 -24.40
CA VAL A 175 -26.86 -14.75 -25.44
C VAL A 175 -27.52 -16.12 -25.67
N GLN A 176 -27.87 -16.85 -24.61
CA GLN A 176 -28.57 -18.14 -24.73
C GLN A 176 -29.96 -17.99 -25.36
N ALA A 177 -30.72 -16.97 -24.95
CA ALA A 177 -32.03 -16.69 -25.53
C ALA A 177 -31.92 -16.36 -27.03
N ASN A 178 -30.91 -15.58 -27.42
CA ASN A 178 -30.69 -15.23 -28.82
C ASN A 178 -30.36 -16.47 -29.67
N HIS A 179 -29.47 -17.36 -29.18
CA HIS A 179 -29.19 -18.63 -29.86
C HIS A 179 -30.43 -19.51 -30.03
N ARG A 180 -31.34 -19.53 -29.06
CA ARG A 180 -32.62 -20.27 -29.19
C ARG A 180 -33.50 -19.66 -30.28
N LEU A 181 -33.60 -18.33 -30.32
CA LEU A 181 -34.36 -17.63 -31.36
C LEU A 181 -33.76 -17.82 -32.75
N GLU A 182 -32.43 -17.81 -32.89
CA GLU A 182 -31.74 -18.10 -34.16
C GLU A 182 -32.03 -19.53 -34.64
N ALA A 183 -31.99 -20.51 -33.74
CA ALA A 183 -32.32 -21.90 -34.06
C ALA A 183 -33.79 -22.06 -34.47
N GLU A 184 -34.71 -21.39 -33.78
CA GLU A 184 -36.14 -21.41 -34.12
C GLU A 184 -36.41 -20.72 -35.46
N SER A 185 -35.79 -19.57 -35.71
CA SER A 185 -35.85 -18.85 -36.99
C SER A 185 -35.39 -19.74 -38.14
N THR A 186 -34.24 -20.41 -37.98
CA THR A 186 -33.71 -21.36 -38.97
C THR A 186 -34.68 -22.52 -39.23
N ARG A 187 -35.27 -23.08 -38.18
CA ARG A 187 -36.27 -24.15 -38.28
C ARG A 187 -37.55 -23.68 -39.00
N LEU A 188 -38.05 -22.49 -38.68
CA LEU A 188 -39.23 -21.91 -39.33
C LEU A 188 -38.96 -21.62 -40.81
N GLN A 189 -37.79 -21.09 -41.14
CA GLN A 189 -37.37 -20.88 -42.53
C GLN A 189 -37.32 -22.21 -43.30
N GLY A 190 -36.80 -23.28 -42.70
CA GLY A 190 -36.81 -24.62 -43.29
C GLY A 190 -38.24 -25.13 -43.54
N ARG A 191 -39.17 -24.90 -42.60
CA ARG A 191 -40.59 -25.25 -42.78
C ARG A 191 -41.25 -24.43 -43.89
N LEU A 192 -40.96 -23.13 -43.96
CA LEU A 192 -41.48 -22.23 -45.00
C LEU A 192 -41.06 -22.73 -46.39
N ASN A 193 -39.78 -23.04 -46.57
CA ASN A 193 -39.24 -23.57 -47.83
C ASN A 193 -39.89 -24.92 -48.19
N ALA A 194 -40.10 -25.80 -47.21
CA ALA A 194 -40.77 -27.08 -47.44
C ALA A 194 -42.25 -26.92 -47.84
N MET A 195 -42.96 -25.94 -47.27
CA MET A 195 -44.34 -25.61 -47.66
C MET A 195 -44.38 -25.01 -49.07
N ALA A 196 -43.49 -24.08 -49.40
CA ALA A 196 -43.39 -23.50 -50.74
C ALA A 196 -43.12 -24.59 -51.81
N MET A 197 -42.28 -25.58 -51.50
CA MET A 197 -42.06 -26.72 -52.40
C MET A 197 -43.31 -27.61 -52.57
N LYS A 198 -44.15 -27.75 -51.53
CA LYS A 198 -45.42 -28.48 -51.64
C LYS A 198 -46.44 -27.70 -52.45
N GLU A 199 -46.55 -26.39 -52.20
CA GLU A 199 -47.43 -25.49 -52.95
C GLU A 199 -47.11 -25.53 -54.44
N LYS A 200 -45.82 -25.42 -54.80
CA LYS A 200 -45.38 -25.57 -56.20
C LYS A 200 -45.76 -26.92 -56.82
N ARG A 201 -45.62 -28.02 -56.07
CA ARG A 201 -46.03 -29.35 -56.57
C ARG A 201 -47.53 -29.46 -56.80
N GLU A 202 -48.34 -28.88 -55.93
CA GLU A 202 -49.79 -28.85 -56.13
C GLU A 202 -50.17 -27.94 -57.30
N GLU A 203 -49.45 -26.82 -57.50
CA GLU A 203 -49.61 -25.96 -58.67
C GLU A 203 -49.26 -26.71 -59.97
N ASP A 204 -48.11 -27.38 -60.02
CA ASP A 204 -47.70 -28.23 -61.16
C ASP A 204 -48.76 -29.31 -61.45
N ARG A 205 -49.29 -29.97 -60.39
CA ARG A 205 -50.34 -30.99 -60.52
C ARG A 205 -51.67 -30.42 -61.00
N LEU A 206 -52.07 -29.23 -60.55
CA LEU A 206 -53.27 -28.55 -61.03
C LEU A 206 -53.14 -28.18 -62.50
N GLN A 207 -51.94 -27.78 -62.94
CA GLN A 207 -51.66 -27.50 -64.34
C GLN A 207 -51.78 -28.78 -65.19
N GLU A 208 -51.17 -29.89 -64.77
CA GLU A 208 -51.29 -31.20 -65.44
C GLU A 208 -52.76 -31.66 -65.54
N LEU A 209 -53.53 -31.55 -64.45
CA LEU A 209 -54.96 -31.88 -64.45
C LEU A 209 -55.76 -30.95 -65.37
N GLY A 210 -55.41 -29.66 -65.43
CA GLY A 210 -56.01 -28.70 -66.35
C GLY A 210 -55.78 -29.08 -67.82
N GLU A 211 -54.56 -29.54 -68.15
CA GLU A 211 -54.22 -30.06 -69.48
C GLU A 211 -55.01 -31.34 -69.81
N GLN A 212 -55.12 -32.28 -68.86
CA GLN A 212 -55.92 -33.50 -69.03
C GLN A 212 -57.41 -33.20 -69.24
N VAL A 213 -57.99 -32.27 -68.48
CA VAL A 213 -59.39 -31.85 -68.65
C VAL A 213 -59.60 -31.25 -70.02
N LYS A 214 -58.68 -30.40 -70.50
CA LYS A 214 -58.75 -29.83 -71.85
C LYS A 214 -58.70 -30.92 -72.92
N GLN A 215 -57.79 -31.88 -72.78
CA GLN A 215 -57.72 -33.02 -73.69
C GLN A 215 -59.03 -33.83 -73.71
N CYS A 216 -59.59 -34.16 -72.54
CA CYS A 216 -60.88 -34.88 -72.47
C CYS A 216 -62.03 -34.05 -73.07
N GLN A 217 -62.04 -32.73 -72.90
CA GLN A 217 -63.02 -31.85 -73.54
C GLN A 217 -62.88 -31.86 -75.06
N ASP A 218 -61.66 -31.79 -75.58
CA ASP A 218 -61.38 -31.88 -77.01
C ASP A 218 -61.79 -33.24 -77.59
N GLU A 219 -61.51 -34.34 -76.87
CA GLU A 219 -61.94 -35.70 -77.23
C GLU A 219 -63.47 -35.83 -77.20
N MET A 220 -64.15 -35.29 -76.19
CA MET A 220 -65.61 -35.26 -76.14
C MET A 220 -66.20 -34.46 -77.30
N ALA A 221 -65.63 -33.30 -77.63
CA ALA A 221 -66.06 -32.49 -78.76
C ALA A 221 -65.86 -33.24 -80.09
N GLN A 222 -64.75 -33.97 -80.25
CA GLN A 222 -64.53 -34.85 -81.39
C GLN A 222 -65.61 -35.94 -81.47
N ILE A 223 -65.89 -36.65 -80.37
CA ILE A 223 -66.94 -37.68 -80.32
C ILE A 223 -68.31 -37.08 -80.65
N GLU A 224 -68.65 -35.88 -80.17
CA GLU A 224 -69.90 -35.19 -80.51
C GLU A 224 -69.99 -34.85 -82.00
N THR A 225 -68.88 -34.41 -82.61
CA THR A 225 -68.83 -34.18 -84.06
C THR A 225 -68.94 -35.49 -84.85
N GLU A 226 -68.35 -36.59 -84.39
CA GLU A 226 -68.47 -37.91 -85.02
C GLU A 226 -69.88 -38.49 -84.87
N LYS A 227 -70.50 -38.37 -83.70
CA LYS A 227 -71.91 -38.73 -83.46
C LYS A 227 -72.84 -37.95 -84.40
N SER A 228 -72.55 -36.68 -84.63
CA SER A 228 -73.30 -35.83 -85.57
C SER A 228 -73.11 -36.25 -87.04
N LYS A 229 -71.98 -36.87 -87.39
CA LYS A 229 -71.72 -37.46 -88.71
C LYS A 229 -72.41 -38.81 -88.88
N LEU A 230 -72.39 -39.69 -87.87
CA LEU A 230 -73.08 -40.98 -87.90
C LEU A 230 -74.61 -40.84 -87.90
N GLY A 231 -75.15 -39.76 -87.31
CA GLY A 231 -76.57 -39.40 -87.43
C GLY A 231 -77.00 -38.93 -88.83
N ARG A 232 -76.08 -38.82 -89.80
CA ARG A 232 -76.35 -38.43 -91.20
C ARG A 232 -76.18 -39.57 -92.22
N GLU A 233 -76.01 -40.82 -91.80
CA GLU A 233 -76.13 -41.98 -92.70
C GLU A 233 -77.60 -42.46 -92.77
N PRO A 234 -78.30 -42.33 -93.91
CA PRO A 234 -79.61 -42.94 -94.07
C PRO A 234 -79.44 -44.44 -94.35
N VAL A 235 -79.68 -45.26 -93.33
CA VAL A 235 -79.87 -46.70 -93.49
C VAL A 235 -81.12 -46.93 -94.33
N SER A 236 -80.91 -47.17 -95.61
CA SER A 236 -81.88 -47.73 -96.53
C SER A 236 -82.15 -49.18 -96.14
N PHE A 237 -83.20 -49.44 -95.36
CA PHE A 237 -83.73 -50.79 -95.20
C PHE A 237 -85.20 -50.85 -95.65
N ARG A 238 -85.38 -51.63 -96.72
CA ARG A 238 -86.60 -51.94 -97.43
C ARG A 238 -87.62 -52.63 -96.53
N GLU A 239 -88.85 -52.12 -96.50
CA GLU A 239 -90.03 -52.92 -96.13
C GLU A 239 -90.56 -53.67 -97.37
N ARG A 240 -90.65 -55.00 -97.24
CA ARG A 240 -91.53 -55.86 -98.05
C ARG A 240 -92.70 -56.27 -97.16
N ARG A 241 -93.93 -56.07 -97.68
CA ARG A 241 -95.21 -56.81 -97.45
C ARG A 241 -95.58 -57.12 -95.98
N TRP A 242 -96.76 -56.75 -95.51
CA TRP A 242 -98.09 -57.00 -96.10
C TRP A 242 -99.06 -55.84 -95.88
#